data_AF-A0A538MC18-F1
#
_entry.id   AF-A0A538MC18-F1
#
_cell.length_a   1.000
_cell.length_b   1.000
_cell.length_c   1.000
_cell.angle_alpha   90.00
_cell.angle_beta   90.00
_cell.angle_gamma   90.00
#
_symmetry.space_group_name_H-M   'P 1'
#
loop_
_entity.id
_entity.type
_entity.pdbx_description
1 polymer ?
#
loop_
_entity_poly.entity_id
_entity_poly.type
_entity_poly.pdbx_seq_one_letter_code
_entity_poly.pdbx_strand_id
1 'polypeptide(L)'
;MTGAALSAKLAGGEVSAVEILESSLGRADTIDDRVGAFLTRTPELARERAEELDVYRATGAPLSPVAGIPTALKDVFTTNGVRTTCASRILENYVPPYDSTAWARLSGDGAVLVGKTNCDEFAMGSSNENSAFGPVHNPWDPTRVPGGSSGGSAAAVAAGEAVWALGTDTGGSVRQPASLCGVVGLKPTYGLISRYGLIAFASSLDTVGTLTRCVRDAATLLSALGGKDPRDATSLDGDRLDYTEGLEDGVSGLRVGVVAEASGEGVEPGVGMAVEAAIERLAALGAEVAEAHLPHAEYALSAYYLIAPSECSSNLARYDGVRYGLRAGGTHADSVAMMFE
;
A
#
# COMPACT_ATOMS: atom_id res chain seq x y z
N MET A 1 3.87 18.06 -4.91
CA MET A 1 5.08 18.13 -4.05
C MET A 1 5.32 16.78 -3.37
N THR A 2 6.51 16.52 -2.84
CA THR A 2 6.74 15.33 -1.97
C THR A 2 6.11 15.55 -0.60
N GLY A 3 5.82 14.47 0.12
CA GLY A 3 5.28 14.53 1.47
C GLY A 3 6.24 15.22 2.45
N ALA A 4 7.54 14.94 2.37
CA ALA A 4 8.55 15.65 3.16
C ALA A 4 8.54 17.18 2.94
N ALA A 5 8.37 17.63 1.69
CA ALA A 5 8.29 19.06 1.39
C ALA A 5 6.99 19.69 1.89
N LEU A 6 5.86 18.97 1.80
CA LEU A 6 4.57 19.40 2.31
C LEU A 6 4.56 19.49 3.84
N SER A 7 5.14 18.48 4.51
CA SER A 7 5.28 18.43 5.97
C SER A 7 6.10 19.62 6.48
N ALA A 8 7.23 19.93 5.83
CA ALA A 8 8.05 21.09 6.18
C ALA A 8 7.29 22.43 6.02
N LYS A 9 6.56 22.61 4.90
CA LYS A 9 5.75 23.81 4.68
C LYS A 9 4.59 23.94 5.66
N LEU A 10 3.94 22.83 5.99
CA LEU A 10 2.87 22.79 6.99
C LEU A 10 3.41 23.19 8.37
N ALA A 11 4.52 22.60 8.81
CA ALA A 11 5.18 22.94 10.06
C ALA A 11 5.65 24.40 10.09
N GLY A 12 6.11 24.93 8.95
CA GLY A 12 6.55 26.32 8.80
C GLY A 12 5.42 27.37 8.71
N GLY A 13 4.16 26.96 8.64
CA GLY A 13 3.04 27.90 8.51
C GLY A 13 2.77 28.39 7.08
N GLU A 14 3.51 27.89 6.08
CA GLU A 14 3.41 28.34 4.68
C GLU A 14 2.15 27.83 3.96
N VAL A 15 1.64 26.69 4.40
CA VAL A 15 0.40 26.07 3.92
C VAL A 15 -0.35 25.47 5.11
N SER A 16 -1.66 25.29 4.99
CA SER A 16 -2.50 24.58 5.97
C SER A 16 -2.70 23.11 5.58
N ALA A 17 -3.07 22.25 6.53
CA ALA A 17 -3.42 20.86 6.25
C ALA A 17 -4.65 20.78 5.35
N VAL A 18 -5.63 21.68 5.54
CA VAL A 18 -6.80 21.81 4.67
C VAL A 18 -6.39 22.15 3.24
N GLU A 19 -5.49 23.11 3.02
CA GLU A 19 -5.02 23.48 1.67
C GLU A 19 -4.32 22.30 0.97
N ILE A 20 -3.51 21.53 1.69
CA ILE A 20 -2.85 20.33 1.16
C ILE A 20 -3.90 19.28 0.76
N LEU A 21 -4.90 19.06 1.62
CA LEU A 21 -5.97 18.10 1.37
C LEU A 21 -6.83 18.50 0.17
N GLU A 22 -7.33 19.74 0.12
CA GLU A 22 -8.17 20.22 -0.97
C GLU A 22 -7.46 20.15 -2.32
N SER A 23 -6.14 20.39 -2.35
CA SER A 23 -5.35 20.16 -3.57
C SER A 23 -5.39 18.71 -4.05
N SER A 24 -5.41 17.74 -3.14
CA SER A 24 -5.44 16.30 -3.48
C SER A 24 -6.86 15.85 -3.84
N LEU A 25 -7.87 16.29 -3.09
CA LEU A 25 -9.28 16.01 -3.38
C LEU A 25 -9.71 16.59 -4.73
N GLY A 26 -9.34 17.85 -5.01
CA GLY A 26 -9.61 18.47 -6.30
C GLY A 26 -8.90 17.77 -7.46
N ARG A 27 -7.71 17.19 -7.23
CA ARG A 27 -7.05 16.35 -8.24
C ARG A 27 -7.86 15.08 -8.50
N ALA A 28 -8.26 14.37 -7.45
CA ALA A 28 -9.10 13.17 -7.57
C ALA A 28 -10.42 13.46 -8.30
N ASP A 29 -11.10 14.56 -7.97
CA ASP A 29 -12.34 14.97 -8.64
C ASP A 29 -12.19 15.16 -10.16
N THR A 30 -10.99 15.51 -10.63
CA THR A 30 -10.74 15.77 -12.06
C THR A 30 -10.30 14.56 -12.86
N ILE A 31 -9.78 13.51 -12.21
CA ILE A 31 -9.07 12.43 -12.92
C ILE A 31 -9.49 11.02 -12.51
N ASP A 32 -10.07 10.83 -11.32
CA ASP A 32 -10.38 9.48 -10.81
C ASP A 32 -11.41 8.76 -11.67
N ASP A 33 -12.36 9.46 -12.30
CA ASP A 33 -13.31 8.86 -13.25
C ASP A 33 -12.61 8.16 -14.43
N ARG A 34 -11.37 8.57 -14.75
CA ARG A 34 -10.55 7.97 -15.80
C ARG A 34 -9.54 6.95 -15.27
N VAL A 35 -9.14 7.07 -14.01
CA VAL A 35 -8.11 6.22 -13.39
C VAL A 35 -8.75 5.04 -12.65
N GLY A 36 -9.85 5.27 -11.94
CA GLY A 36 -10.56 4.28 -11.13
C GLY A 36 -9.81 3.89 -9.85
N ALA A 37 -8.97 4.79 -9.31
CA ALA A 37 -8.05 4.47 -8.22
C ALA A 37 -8.77 4.23 -6.89
N PHE A 38 -9.95 4.82 -6.64
CA PHE A 38 -10.66 4.70 -5.37
C PHE A 38 -11.95 3.87 -5.45
N LEU A 39 -12.20 3.07 -4.41
CA LEU A 39 -13.49 2.38 -4.18
C LEU A 39 -14.38 3.11 -3.18
N THR A 40 -13.77 3.76 -2.18
CA THR A 40 -14.47 4.56 -1.17
C THR A 40 -13.65 5.81 -0.89
N ARG A 41 -14.15 6.98 -1.25
CA ARG A 41 -13.53 8.27 -0.88
C ARG A 41 -14.05 8.71 0.49
N THR A 42 -13.23 9.47 1.23
CA THR A 42 -13.56 9.93 2.59
C THR A 42 -13.38 11.44 2.78
N PRO A 43 -13.91 12.30 1.90
CA PRO A 43 -13.60 13.73 1.92
C PRO A 43 -14.07 14.43 3.20
N GLU A 44 -15.21 14.04 3.79
CA GLU A 44 -15.71 14.63 5.04
C GLU A 44 -14.78 14.30 6.22
N LEU A 45 -14.45 13.03 6.40
CA LEU A 45 -13.51 12.58 7.45
C LEU A 45 -12.11 13.19 7.25
N ALA A 46 -11.68 13.33 6.00
CA ALA A 46 -10.41 13.94 5.66
C ALA A 46 -10.36 15.42 6.08
N ARG A 47 -11.43 16.17 5.77
CA ARG A 47 -11.53 17.61 6.10
C ARG A 47 -11.56 17.84 7.60
N GLU A 48 -12.38 17.09 8.32
CA GLU A 48 -12.42 17.14 9.79
C GLU A 48 -11.02 16.94 10.38
N ARG A 49 -10.30 15.90 9.92
CA ARG A 49 -8.94 15.64 10.39
C ARG A 49 -7.95 16.74 10.03
N ALA A 50 -8.05 17.32 8.83
CA ALA A 50 -7.18 18.41 8.41
C ALA A 50 -7.41 19.68 9.25
N GLU A 51 -8.67 20.02 9.53
CA GLU A 51 -9.04 21.15 10.38
C GLU A 51 -8.52 20.98 11.82
N GLU A 52 -8.65 19.78 12.40
CA GLU A 52 -8.09 19.46 13.72
C GLU A 52 -6.57 19.70 13.77
N LEU A 53 -5.85 19.31 12.72
CA LEU A 53 -4.39 19.45 12.65
C LEU A 53 -3.97 20.91 12.49
N ASP A 54 -4.73 21.72 11.76
CA ASP A 54 -4.49 23.16 11.64
C ASP A 54 -4.69 23.86 13.00
N VAL A 55 -5.73 23.50 13.75
CA VAL A 55 -5.97 23.98 15.12
C VAL A 55 -4.84 23.53 16.05
N TYR A 56 -4.45 22.25 15.99
CA TYR A 56 -3.37 21.71 16.81
C TYR A 56 -2.03 22.41 16.54
N ARG A 57 -1.68 22.61 15.27
CA ARG A 57 -0.49 23.36 14.86
C ARG A 57 -0.48 24.79 15.40
N ALA A 58 -1.62 25.48 15.40
CA ALA A 58 -1.73 26.86 15.89
C ALA A 58 -1.39 27.00 17.39
N THR A 59 -1.40 25.90 18.16
CA THR A 59 -0.93 25.88 19.56
C THR A 59 0.60 25.96 19.70
N GLY A 60 1.35 25.81 18.60
CA GLY A 60 2.81 25.72 18.59
C GLY A 60 3.37 24.33 18.93
N ALA A 61 2.50 23.33 19.09
CA ALA A 61 2.92 21.95 19.31
C ALA A 61 3.58 21.35 18.04
N PRO A 62 4.61 20.50 18.18
CA PRO A 62 5.30 19.91 17.04
C PRO A 62 4.38 18.92 16.31
N LEU A 63 4.43 18.95 14.98
CA LEU A 63 3.75 17.98 14.13
C LEU A 63 4.68 16.80 13.84
N SER A 64 4.11 15.60 13.80
CA SER A 64 4.80 14.42 13.26
C SER A 64 5.13 14.62 11.77
N PRO A 65 6.21 14.02 11.24
CA PRO A 65 6.53 14.08 9.82
C PRO A 65 5.42 13.60 8.86
N VAL A 66 4.48 12.78 9.35
CA VAL A 66 3.33 12.29 8.55
C VAL A 66 2.05 13.11 8.73
N ALA A 67 2.05 14.09 9.63
CA ALA A 67 0.86 14.86 9.95
C ALA A 67 0.40 15.74 8.78
N GLY A 68 -0.90 15.77 8.53
CA GLY A 68 -1.54 16.60 7.51
C GLY A 68 -1.32 16.12 6.08
N ILE A 69 -0.68 14.97 5.89
CA ILE A 69 -0.37 14.46 4.55
C ILE A 69 -1.49 13.55 4.02
N PRO A 70 -2.09 13.88 2.85
CA PRO A 70 -3.12 13.07 2.20
C PRO A 70 -2.60 11.67 1.84
N THR A 71 -3.17 10.67 2.47
CA THR A 71 -2.76 9.27 2.38
C THR A 71 -3.93 8.40 1.94
N ALA A 72 -3.70 7.54 0.96
CA ALA A 72 -4.65 6.54 0.50
C ALA A 72 -4.33 5.15 1.08
N LEU A 73 -5.34 4.30 1.26
CA LEU A 73 -5.15 2.94 1.79
C LEU A 73 -5.72 1.91 0.83
N LYS A 74 -4.97 0.87 0.46
CA LYS A 74 -5.54 -0.29 -0.25
C LYS A 74 -6.76 -0.83 0.47
N ASP A 75 -7.80 -1.23 -0.26
CA ASP A 75 -9.07 -1.65 0.33
C ASP A 75 -9.05 -3.05 1.00
N VAL A 76 -7.91 -3.43 1.56
CA VAL A 76 -7.69 -4.63 2.39
C VAL A 76 -7.33 -4.26 3.83
N PHE A 77 -7.02 -2.99 4.11
CA PHE A 77 -6.82 -2.47 5.45
C PHE A 77 -8.18 -2.21 6.09
N THR A 78 -8.44 -2.82 7.24
CA THR A 78 -9.60 -2.46 8.04
C THR A 78 -9.44 -1.04 8.56
N THR A 79 -10.53 -0.29 8.49
CA THR A 79 -10.64 1.12 8.86
C THR A 79 -11.97 1.30 9.57
N ASN A 80 -11.94 1.65 10.85
CA ASN A 80 -13.14 1.72 11.68
C ASN A 80 -14.14 2.73 11.09
N GLY A 81 -15.37 2.28 10.85
CA GLY A 81 -16.42 3.13 10.28
C GLY A 81 -16.27 3.44 8.79
N VAL A 82 -15.20 2.97 8.11
CA VAL A 82 -15.00 3.16 6.67
C VAL A 82 -15.05 1.82 5.95
N ARG A 83 -15.94 1.74 4.96
CA ARG A 83 -16.23 0.52 4.17
C ARG A 83 -14.95 -0.11 3.63
N THR A 84 -14.83 -1.44 3.78
CA THR A 84 -13.67 -2.22 3.35
C THR A 84 -14.13 -3.47 2.61
N THR A 85 -13.82 -3.57 1.32
CA THR A 85 -14.43 -4.56 0.42
C THR A 85 -13.45 -5.58 -0.15
N CYS A 86 -12.14 -5.35 -0.04
CA CYS A 86 -11.12 -6.12 -0.76
C CYS A 86 -11.37 -6.19 -2.28
N ALA A 87 -12.01 -5.17 -2.84
CA ALA A 87 -12.50 -5.17 -4.22
C ALA A 87 -13.42 -6.37 -4.56
N SER A 88 -14.09 -6.95 -3.57
CA SER A 88 -14.97 -8.11 -3.69
C SER A 88 -16.42 -7.78 -3.40
N ARG A 89 -17.34 -8.44 -4.12
CA ARG A 89 -18.77 -8.40 -3.82
C ARG A 89 -19.13 -9.09 -2.51
N ILE A 90 -18.32 -10.05 -2.04
CA ILE A 90 -18.61 -10.74 -0.78
C ILE A 90 -18.45 -9.82 0.45
N LEU A 91 -17.71 -8.71 0.31
CA LEU A 91 -17.50 -7.71 1.35
C LEU A 91 -18.00 -6.32 0.94
N GLU A 92 -18.83 -6.20 -0.10
CA GLU A 92 -19.20 -4.88 -0.66
C GLU A 92 -19.83 -3.91 0.35
N ASN A 93 -20.51 -4.45 1.38
CA ASN A 93 -21.19 -3.71 2.45
C ASN A 93 -20.49 -3.83 3.81
N TYR A 94 -19.27 -4.40 3.87
CA TYR A 94 -18.57 -4.58 5.14
C TYR A 94 -17.98 -3.27 5.65
N VAL A 95 -18.39 -2.87 6.86
CA VAL A 95 -17.82 -1.75 7.61
C VAL A 95 -17.11 -2.33 8.83
N PRO A 96 -15.76 -2.34 8.86
CA PRO A 96 -15.01 -2.89 9.99
C PRO A 96 -15.26 -2.09 11.28
N PRO A 97 -15.33 -2.76 12.45
CA PRO A 97 -15.46 -2.09 13.75
C PRO A 97 -14.12 -1.76 14.41
N TYR A 98 -13.01 -1.81 13.66
CA TYR A 98 -11.66 -1.57 14.19
C TYR A 98 -10.68 -1.18 13.07
N ASP A 99 -9.62 -0.47 13.46
CA ASP A 99 -8.52 -0.10 12.57
C ASP A 99 -7.44 -1.18 12.51
N SER A 100 -6.86 -1.34 11.32
CA SER A 100 -5.59 -2.02 11.15
C SER A 100 -4.48 -1.29 11.93
N THR A 101 -3.49 -2.02 12.43
CA THR A 101 -2.39 -1.39 13.19
C THR A 101 -1.63 -0.39 12.33
N ALA A 102 -1.40 -0.70 11.05
CA ALA A 102 -0.75 0.22 10.11
C ALA A 102 -1.51 1.55 10.00
N TRP A 103 -2.84 1.50 9.83
CA TRP A 103 -3.64 2.72 9.77
C TRP A 103 -3.69 3.44 11.11
N ALA A 104 -3.91 2.73 12.22
CA ALA A 104 -3.97 3.33 13.55
C ALA A 104 -2.69 4.10 13.92
N ARG A 105 -1.52 3.61 13.49
CA ARG A 105 -0.23 4.31 13.66
C ARG A 105 -0.19 5.60 12.85
N LEU A 106 -0.51 5.54 11.56
CA LEU A 106 -0.48 6.72 10.70
C LEU A 106 -1.51 7.77 11.10
N SER A 107 -2.74 7.37 11.38
CA SER A 107 -3.81 8.29 11.77
C SER A 107 -3.54 8.93 13.14
N GLY A 108 -3.00 8.16 14.09
CA GLY A 108 -2.52 8.63 15.38
C GLY A 108 -1.39 9.65 15.24
N ASP A 109 -0.49 9.45 14.27
CA ASP A 109 0.58 10.39 13.93
C ASP A 109 0.11 11.53 13.01
N GLY A 110 -1.19 11.65 12.73
CA GLY A 110 -1.77 12.80 12.02
C GLY A 110 -1.94 12.66 10.51
N ALA A 111 -1.76 11.48 9.91
CA ALA A 111 -2.05 11.28 8.50
C ALA A 111 -3.55 11.49 8.19
N VAL A 112 -3.85 11.98 6.99
CA VAL A 112 -5.22 12.30 6.56
C VAL A 112 -5.70 11.28 5.53
N LEU A 113 -6.77 10.54 5.82
CA LEU A 113 -7.29 9.51 4.91
C LEU A 113 -8.07 10.12 3.74
N VAL A 114 -7.54 9.99 2.53
CA VAL A 114 -8.25 10.43 1.31
C VAL A 114 -9.32 9.41 0.90
N GLY A 115 -9.02 8.13 1.09
CA GLY A 115 -9.94 7.05 0.78
C GLY A 115 -9.29 5.68 0.69
N LYS A 116 -10.12 4.69 0.38
CA LYS A 116 -9.79 3.29 0.13
C LYS A 116 -9.59 3.07 -1.36
N THR A 117 -8.39 2.64 -1.74
CA THR A 117 -7.98 2.42 -3.13
C THR A 117 -8.40 1.04 -3.63
N ASN A 118 -8.73 1.00 -4.91
CA ASN A 118 -9.03 -0.21 -5.65
C ASN A 118 -7.82 -1.16 -5.67
N CYS A 119 -8.10 -2.45 -5.79
CA CYS A 119 -7.14 -3.53 -5.78
C CYS A 119 -7.67 -4.71 -6.59
N ASP A 120 -6.81 -5.67 -6.93
CA ASP A 120 -7.33 -6.98 -7.35
C ASP A 120 -8.15 -7.60 -6.22
N GLU A 121 -9.19 -8.34 -6.57
CA GLU A 121 -10.10 -8.98 -5.61
C GLU A 121 -9.30 -9.85 -4.62
N PHE A 122 -9.45 -9.58 -3.32
CA PHE A 122 -8.67 -10.20 -2.23
C PHE A 122 -7.15 -10.18 -2.42
N ALA A 123 -6.63 -9.14 -3.06
CA ALA A 123 -5.22 -8.98 -3.38
C ALA A 123 -4.64 -10.03 -4.35
N MET A 124 -5.49 -10.78 -5.06
CA MET A 124 -5.09 -11.87 -5.95
C MET A 124 -5.06 -11.43 -7.42
N GLY A 125 -3.94 -10.88 -7.86
CA GLY A 125 -3.76 -10.49 -9.25
C GLY A 125 -2.56 -9.57 -9.43
N SER A 126 -2.28 -9.25 -10.69
CA SER A 126 -1.11 -8.47 -11.10
C SER A 126 -1.45 -7.36 -12.10
N SER A 127 -2.74 -7.00 -12.23
CA SER A 127 -3.20 -5.98 -13.17
C SER A 127 -4.32 -5.08 -12.65
N ASN A 128 -4.96 -5.42 -11.52
CA ASN A 128 -6.13 -4.74 -10.99
C ASN A 128 -7.40 -4.86 -11.85
N GLU A 129 -7.40 -5.73 -12.86
CA GLU A 129 -8.55 -5.92 -13.77
C GLU A 129 -9.66 -6.77 -13.14
N ASN A 130 -9.34 -7.63 -12.17
CA ASN A 130 -10.31 -8.52 -11.56
C ASN A 130 -11.06 -7.91 -10.37
N SER A 131 -10.88 -6.62 -10.10
CA SER A 131 -11.71 -5.90 -9.14
C SER A 131 -13.18 -6.04 -9.51
N ALA A 132 -14.02 -6.46 -8.55
CA ALA A 132 -15.45 -6.64 -8.78
C ALA A 132 -16.22 -5.30 -8.93
N PHE A 133 -15.51 -4.17 -8.85
CA PHE A 133 -16.02 -2.82 -9.02
C PHE A 133 -15.51 -2.14 -10.30
N GLY A 134 -14.66 -2.81 -11.07
CA GLY A 134 -14.10 -2.30 -12.32
C GLY A 134 -12.59 -2.09 -12.26
N PRO A 135 -11.92 -2.07 -13.43
CA PRO A 135 -10.48 -2.00 -13.52
C PRO A 135 -9.94 -0.63 -13.10
N VAL A 136 -8.67 -0.62 -12.71
CA VAL A 136 -7.87 0.61 -12.59
C VAL A 136 -7.06 0.78 -13.87
N HIS A 137 -6.89 2.03 -14.32
CA HIS A 137 -6.10 2.38 -15.49
C HIS A 137 -4.78 3.05 -15.09
N ASN A 138 -3.72 2.81 -15.87
CA ASN A 138 -2.42 3.40 -15.61
C ASN A 138 -2.41 4.92 -15.91
N PRO A 139 -2.01 5.79 -14.97
CA PRO A 139 -1.98 7.25 -15.21
C PRO A 139 -1.05 7.70 -16.33
N TRP A 140 -0.05 6.89 -16.71
CA TRP A 140 0.86 7.19 -17.83
C TRP A 140 0.29 6.82 -19.19
N ASP A 141 -0.57 5.79 -19.24
CA ASP A 141 -1.24 5.32 -20.45
C ASP A 141 -2.56 4.62 -20.05
N PRO A 142 -3.72 5.27 -20.21
CA PRO A 142 -5.01 4.72 -19.78
C PRO A 142 -5.41 3.42 -20.49
N THR A 143 -4.73 3.05 -21.58
CA THR A 143 -4.97 1.76 -22.28
C THR A 143 -4.25 0.58 -21.60
N ARG A 144 -3.42 0.86 -20.59
CA ARG A 144 -2.60 -0.13 -19.88
C ARG A 144 -3.01 -0.28 -18.43
N VAL A 145 -2.61 -1.41 -17.87
CA VAL A 145 -2.81 -1.77 -16.47
C VAL A 145 -1.82 -1.01 -15.58
N PRO A 146 -2.21 -0.62 -14.36
CA PRO A 146 -1.31 -0.02 -13.37
C PRO A 146 -0.46 -1.07 -12.63
N GLY A 147 -0.69 -2.36 -12.91
CA GLY A 147 -0.17 -3.47 -12.13
C GLY A 147 -1.13 -3.93 -11.04
N GLY A 148 -0.73 -4.92 -10.26
CA GLY A 148 -1.54 -5.46 -9.18
C GLY A 148 -0.71 -6.17 -8.10
N SER A 149 -1.27 -6.41 -6.91
CA SER A 149 -2.65 -6.11 -6.56
C SER A 149 -2.92 -4.76 -5.91
N SER A 150 -1.90 -3.93 -5.70
CA SER A 150 -2.06 -2.56 -5.17
C SER A 150 -2.10 -1.52 -6.31
N GLY A 151 -2.79 -1.85 -7.42
CA GLY A 151 -2.84 -1.01 -8.62
C GLY A 151 -3.47 0.36 -8.36
N GLY A 152 -4.60 0.41 -7.65
CA GLY A 152 -5.23 1.68 -7.24
C GLY A 152 -4.32 2.53 -6.34
N SER A 153 -3.56 1.91 -5.43
CA SER A 153 -2.62 2.62 -4.56
C SER A 153 -1.47 3.27 -5.36
N ALA A 154 -0.93 2.55 -6.36
CA ALA A 154 0.14 3.08 -7.20
C ALA A 154 -0.38 4.18 -8.13
N ALA A 155 -1.55 3.96 -8.72
CA ALA A 155 -2.21 4.91 -9.60
C ALA A 155 -2.56 6.22 -8.89
N ALA A 156 -3.14 6.17 -7.68
CA ALA A 156 -3.47 7.36 -6.89
C ALA A 156 -2.24 8.24 -6.60
N VAL A 157 -1.10 7.63 -6.27
CA VAL A 157 0.16 8.34 -5.99
C VAL A 157 0.76 8.93 -7.27
N ALA A 158 0.76 8.17 -8.36
CA ALA A 158 1.28 8.59 -9.66
C ALA A 158 0.44 9.72 -10.28
N ALA A 159 -0.89 9.62 -10.19
CA ALA A 159 -1.83 10.61 -10.67
C ALA A 159 -1.87 11.88 -9.79
N GLY A 160 -1.33 11.82 -8.57
CA GLY A 160 -1.31 12.93 -7.61
C GLY A 160 -2.62 13.13 -6.84
N GLU A 161 -3.49 12.12 -6.82
CA GLU A 161 -4.75 12.10 -6.07
C GLU A 161 -4.52 11.85 -4.58
N ALA A 162 -3.40 11.21 -4.25
CA ALA A 162 -2.84 11.15 -2.91
C ALA A 162 -1.34 11.48 -2.93
N VAL A 163 -0.81 11.90 -1.80
CA VAL A 163 0.64 12.10 -1.64
C VAL A 163 1.32 10.76 -1.39
N TRP A 164 0.72 9.95 -0.53
CA TRP A 164 1.19 8.62 -0.17
C TRP A 164 0.07 7.59 -0.30
N ALA A 165 0.45 6.33 -0.42
CA ALA A 165 -0.49 5.23 -0.24
C ALA A 165 0.14 4.05 0.50
N LEU A 166 -0.70 3.30 1.22
CA LEU A 166 -0.35 1.96 1.68
C LEU A 166 -0.92 0.91 0.74
N GLY A 167 -0.08 -0.07 0.41
CA GLY A 167 -0.44 -1.28 -0.32
C GLY A 167 -0.06 -2.53 0.45
N THR A 168 -0.24 -3.68 -0.17
CA THR A 168 0.24 -4.97 0.36
C THR A 168 0.97 -5.76 -0.70
N ASP A 169 2.05 -6.41 -0.32
CA ASP A 169 2.93 -7.19 -1.18
C ASP A 169 3.03 -8.62 -0.65
N THR A 170 2.40 -9.55 -1.36
CA THR A 170 2.44 -10.99 -1.07
C THR A 170 3.40 -11.71 -2.03
N GLY A 171 3.39 -11.33 -3.31
CA GLY A 171 4.25 -11.88 -4.36
C GLY A 171 4.83 -10.84 -5.32
N GLY A 172 4.86 -9.57 -4.92
CA GLY A 172 5.19 -8.43 -5.80
C GLY A 172 4.15 -7.31 -5.80
N SER A 173 3.07 -7.45 -5.04
CA SER A 173 1.87 -6.62 -5.14
C SER A 173 2.01 -5.16 -4.71
N VAL A 174 3.18 -4.71 -4.26
CA VAL A 174 3.54 -3.28 -4.12
C VAL A 174 4.62 -2.90 -5.13
N ARG A 175 5.66 -3.72 -5.26
CA ARG A 175 6.82 -3.42 -6.13
C ARG A 175 6.44 -3.40 -7.61
N GLN A 176 5.61 -4.33 -8.07
CA GLN A 176 5.20 -4.42 -9.47
C GLN A 176 4.29 -3.24 -9.88
N PRO A 177 3.22 -2.87 -9.13
CA PRO A 177 2.46 -1.67 -9.43
C PRO A 177 3.30 -0.40 -9.39
N ALA A 178 4.23 -0.31 -8.44
CA ALA A 178 5.13 0.84 -8.34
C ALA A 178 6.03 0.99 -9.58
N SER A 179 6.58 -0.13 -10.07
CA SER A 179 7.35 -0.15 -11.32
C SER A 179 6.52 0.30 -12.52
N LEU A 180 5.28 -0.21 -12.65
CA LEU A 180 4.42 0.09 -13.81
C LEU A 180 3.83 1.51 -13.78
N CYS A 181 3.66 2.09 -12.59
CA CYS A 181 3.17 3.45 -12.41
C CYS A 181 4.28 4.49 -12.20
N GLY A 182 5.56 4.10 -12.26
CA GLY A 182 6.70 5.02 -12.11
C GLY A 182 6.77 5.71 -10.74
N VAL A 183 6.48 4.97 -9.66
CA VAL A 183 6.54 5.45 -8.27
C VAL A 183 7.49 4.58 -7.43
N VAL A 184 7.82 5.04 -6.22
CA VAL A 184 8.63 4.28 -5.27
C VAL A 184 7.73 3.34 -4.47
N GLY A 185 7.94 2.04 -4.60
CA GLY A 185 7.23 1.00 -3.85
C GLY A 185 8.19 0.22 -2.94
N LEU A 186 7.90 0.21 -1.63
CA LEU A 186 8.72 -0.49 -0.65
C LEU A 186 7.93 -1.62 0.01
N LYS A 187 8.45 -2.85 -0.12
CA LYS A 187 8.06 -3.97 0.73
C LYS A 187 9.14 -4.18 1.80
N PRO A 188 8.85 -3.90 3.08
CA PRO A 188 9.82 -4.11 4.15
C PRO A 188 10.05 -5.60 4.45
N THR A 189 10.91 -5.85 5.43
CA THR A 189 11.07 -7.16 6.07
C THR A 189 9.73 -7.66 6.62
N TYR A 190 9.44 -8.95 6.42
CA TYR A 190 8.25 -9.58 6.99
C TYR A 190 8.24 -9.42 8.52
N GLY A 191 7.11 -9.02 9.08
CA GLY A 191 6.94 -8.75 10.51
C GLY A 191 7.41 -7.37 10.98
N LEU A 192 8.05 -6.55 10.13
CA LEU A 192 8.46 -5.19 10.53
C LEU A 192 7.26 -4.25 10.74
N ILE A 193 6.24 -4.38 9.88
CA ILE A 193 4.96 -3.69 10.02
C ILE A 193 3.90 -4.75 10.34
N SER A 194 3.10 -4.49 11.37
CA SER A 194 2.03 -5.39 11.80
C SER A 194 1.01 -5.66 10.70
N ARG A 195 0.55 -6.92 10.65
CA ARG A 195 -0.53 -7.40 9.78
C ARG A 195 -1.88 -7.42 10.50
N TYR A 196 -1.96 -6.98 11.75
CA TYR A 196 -3.24 -6.92 12.45
C TYR A 196 -4.20 -5.93 11.75
N GLY A 197 -5.40 -6.43 11.43
CA GLY A 197 -6.41 -5.73 10.63
C GLY A 197 -6.10 -5.61 9.14
N LEU A 198 -5.07 -6.30 8.64
CA LEU A 198 -4.98 -6.64 7.24
C LEU A 198 -5.88 -7.85 6.95
N ILE A 199 -6.77 -7.73 5.97
CA ILE A 199 -7.48 -8.90 5.43
C ILE A 199 -6.47 -9.78 4.69
N ALA A 200 -6.23 -10.97 5.25
CA ALA A 200 -5.16 -11.85 4.83
C ALA A 200 -5.44 -12.55 3.48
N PHE A 201 -4.42 -12.60 2.64
CA PHE A 201 -4.33 -13.48 1.48
C PHE A 201 -3.46 -14.70 1.83
N ALA A 202 -2.14 -14.51 1.97
CA ALA A 202 -1.21 -15.56 2.40
C ALA A 202 -0.42 -15.08 3.61
N SER A 203 -0.79 -15.58 4.79
CA SER A 203 -0.32 -15.12 6.10
C SER A 203 1.21 -15.15 6.26
N SER A 204 1.92 -16.10 5.66
CA SER A 204 3.39 -16.18 5.73
C SER A 204 4.12 -15.22 4.78
N LEU A 205 3.39 -14.58 3.86
CA LEU A 205 3.96 -13.76 2.79
C LEU A 205 3.48 -12.30 2.85
N ASP A 206 2.23 -12.08 3.24
CA ASP A 206 1.58 -10.78 3.28
C ASP A 206 2.41 -9.77 4.06
N THR A 207 2.82 -8.70 3.38
CA THR A 207 3.57 -7.61 4.00
C THR A 207 2.92 -6.28 3.63
N VAL A 208 2.68 -5.42 4.62
CA VAL A 208 2.28 -4.04 4.38
C VAL A 208 3.42 -3.30 3.70
N GLY A 209 3.14 -2.59 2.61
CA GLY A 209 4.14 -1.81 1.89
C GLY A 209 3.67 -0.38 1.64
N THR A 210 4.61 0.47 1.24
CA THR A 210 4.37 1.89 1.02
C THR A 210 4.56 2.25 -0.45
N LEU A 211 3.77 3.20 -0.94
CA LEU A 211 3.87 3.76 -2.28
C LEU A 211 3.97 5.29 -2.18
N THR A 212 5.03 5.85 -2.76
CA THR A 212 5.37 7.27 -2.64
C THR A 212 6.06 7.77 -3.92
N ARG A 213 6.25 9.09 -4.07
CA ARG A 213 6.96 9.66 -5.24
C ARG A 213 8.48 9.78 -5.05
N CYS A 214 9.00 9.54 -3.86
CA CYS A 214 10.45 9.59 -3.60
C CYS A 214 10.87 8.69 -2.43
N VAL A 215 12.15 8.33 -2.40
CA VAL A 215 12.71 7.41 -1.39
C VAL A 215 12.60 7.96 0.04
N ARG A 216 12.80 9.27 0.23
CA ARG A 216 12.67 9.92 1.55
C ARG A 216 11.28 9.75 2.14
N ASP A 217 10.23 9.88 1.33
CA ASP A 217 8.85 9.68 1.78
C ASP A 217 8.60 8.21 2.15
N ALA A 218 9.13 7.25 1.38
CA ALA A 218 9.02 5.83 1.70
C ALA A 218 9.68 5.49 3.05
N ALA A 219 10.86 6.07 3.32
CA ALA A 219 11.56 5.95 4.59
C ALA A 219 10.78 6.58 5.74
N THR A 220 10.23 7.80 5.57
CA THR A 220 9.37 8.45 6.57
C THR A 220 8.18 7.58 6.95
N LEU A 221 7.50 6.98 5.97
CA LEU A 221 6.40 6.06 6.24
C LEU A 221 6.87 4.79 6.94
N LEU A 222 8.05 4.25 6.59
CA LEU A 222 8.59 3.08 7.27
C LEU A 222 8.88 3.37 8.76
N SER A 223 9.44 4.54 9.09
CA SER A 223 9.62 5.01 10.47
C SER A 223 8.29 5.17 11.20
N ALA A 224 7.25 5.60 10.47
CA ALA A 224 5.90 5.76 11.01
C ALA A 224 5.22 4.41 11.33
N LEU A 225 5.49 3.40 10.53
CA LEU A 225 4.76 2.14 10.52
C LEU A 225 5.45 0.99 11.26
N GLY A 226 6.77 1.02 11.39
CA GLY A 226 7.56 -0.07 11.97
C GLY A 226 7.29 -0.33 13.46
N GLY A 227 7.78 -1.46 13.96
CA GLY A 227 7.87 -1.77 15.39
C GLY A 227 6.81 -2.76 15.90
N LYS A 228 7.08 -3.33 17.08
CA LYS A 228 6.29 -4.41 17.69
C LYS A 228 4.80 -4.07 17.83
N ASP A 229 3.94 -5.04 17.53
CA ASP A 229 2.51 -4.96 17.84
C ASP A 229 2.07 -6.17 18.67
N PRO A 230 1.58 -5.98 19.91
CA PRO A 230 1.12 -7.09 20.74
C PRO A 230 -0.09 -7.84 20.15
N ARG A 231 -0.77 -7.28 19.15
CA ARG A 231 -1.90 -7.90 18.45
C ARG A 231 -1.47 -8.76 17.25
N ASP A 232 -0.20 -8.72 16.87
CA ASP A 232 0.37 -9.53 15.80
C ASP A 232 1.54 -10.36 16.33
N ALA A 233 1.29 -11.65 16.53
CA ALA A 233 2.29 -12.62 17.01
C ALA A 233 3.49 -12.78 16.06
N THR A 234 3.37 -12.37 14.79
CA THR A 234 4.44 -12.41 13.79
C THR A 234 5.21 -11.11 13.68
N SER A 235 4.78 -10.04 14.37
CA SER A 235 5.51 -8.78 14.39
C SER A 235 6.84 -8.94 15.13
N LEU A 236 7.90 -8.38 14.54
CA LEU A 236 9.25 -8.44 15.08
C LEU A 236 9.34 -7.63 16.37
N ASP A 237 10.15 -8.11 17.31
CA ASP A 237 10.51 -7.35 18.50
C ASP A 237 11.46 -6.21 18.12
N GLY A 238 11.32 -5.07 18.81
CA GLY A 238 12.15 -3.89 18.59
C GLY A 238 11.34 -2.60 18.60
N ASP A 239 12.06 -1.51 18.89
CA ASP A 239 11.53 -0.16 18.86
C ASP A 239 11.38 0.36 17.42
N ARG A 240 10.61 1.44 17.27
CA ARG A 240 10.54 2.18 16.01
C ARG A 240 11.91 2.80 15.73
N LEU A 241 12.43 2.54 14.53
CA LEU A 241 13.67 3.14 14.03
C LEU A 241 13.34 4.33 13.12
N ASP A 242 14.24 5.31 13.08
CA ASP A 242 14.19 6.34 12.05
C ASP A 242 14.95 5.89 10.80
N TYR A 243 14.20 5.42 9.81
CA TYR A 243 14.74 5.01 8.51
C TYR A 243 15.12 6.19 7.60
N THR A 244 14.90 7.44 8.03
CA THR A 244 15.36 8.61 7.29
C THR A 244 16.82 8.97 7.58
N GLU A 245 17.40 8.40 8.65
CA GLU A 245 18.82 8.51 8.97
C GLU A 245 19.68 7.85 7.88
N GLY A 246 20.76 8.51 7.48
CA GLY A 246 21.73 8.00 6.50
C GLY A 246 21.28 8.00 5.03
N LEU A 247 20.09 8.52 4.70
CA LEU A 247 19.60 8.57 3.30
C LEU A 247 20.52 9.35 2.34
N GLU A 248 21.30 10.30 2.86
CA GLU A 248 22.19 11.17 2.08
C GLU A 248 23.66 10.71 2.13
N ASP A 249 23.97 9.59 2.78
CA ASP A 249 25.36 9.10 2.94
C ASP A 249 25.95 8.58 1.61
N GLY A 250 25.12 8.43 0.58
CA GLY A 250 25.51 7.91 -0.72
C GLY A 250 25.70 6.39 -0.71
N VAL A 251 26.37 5.88 -1.74
CA VAL A 251 26.54 4.43 -1.95
C VAL A 251 28.00 4.01 -2.10
N SER A 252 28.95 4.89 -1.74
CA SER A 252 30.37 4.58 -1.86
C SER A 252 30.75 3.44 -0.92
N GLY A 253 31.37 2.38 -1.47
CA GLY A 253 31.71 1.15 -0.74
C GLY A 253 30.53 0.21 -0.48
N LEU A 254 29.32 0.54 -0.95
CA LEU A 254 28.17 -0.37 -0.86
C LEU A 254 28.38 -1.55 -1.80
N ARG A 255 28.30 -2.79 -1.29
CA ARG A 255 28.38 -4.00 -2.11
C ARG A 255 27.01 -4.32 -2.71
N VAL A 256 26.95 -4.39 -4.04
CA VAL A 256 25.73 -4.64 -4.81
C VAL A 256 25.90 -5.93 -5.60
N GLY A 257 25.06 -6.93 -5.30
CA GLY A 257 24.99 -8.19 -6.05
C GLY A 257 23.98 -8.10 -7.19
N VAL A 258 24.42 -8.23 -8.43
CA VAL A 258 23.56 -8.33 -9.62
C VAL A 258 23.21 -9.80 -9.82
N VAL A 259 21.94 -10.16 -9.64
CA VAL A 259 21.48 -11.55 -9.74
C VAL A 259 21.46 -11.97 -11.21
N ALA A 260 22.33 -12.91 -11.58
CA ALA A 260 22.45 -13.39 -12.96
C ALA A 260 21.13 -13.97 -13.48
N GLU A 261 20.41 -14.74 -12.66
CA GLU A 261 19.14 -15.37 -13.01
C GLU A 261 17.96 -14.38 -13.17
N ALA A 262 18.14 -13.11 -12.78
CA ALA A 262 17.14 -12.06 -12.96
C ALA A 262 17.20 -11.38 -14.34
N SER A 263 18.13 -11.81 -15.20
CA SER A 263 18.33 -11.32 -16.56
C SER A 263 18.14 -12.44 -17.58
N GLY A 264 17.76 -12.12 -18.81
CA GLY A 264 17.65 -13.09 -19.91
C GLY A 264 16.23 -13.33 -20.39
N GLU A 265 15.88 -14.60 -20.62
CA GLU A 265 14.60 -14.98 -21.21
C GLU A 265 13.41 -14.48 -20.36
N GLY A 266 12.47 -13.77 -21.00
CA GLY A 266 11.31 -13.15 -20.33
C GLY A 266 11.48 -11.68 -19.94
N VAL A 267 12.68 -11.10 -20.06
CA VAL A 267 12.91 -9.65 -19.85
C VAL A 267 12.83 -8.90 -21.18
N GLU A 268 11.98 -7.88 -21.23
CA GLU A 268 11.88 -6.96 -22.36
C GLU A 268 13.21 -6.19 -22.57
N PRO A 269 13.71 -6.04 -23.81
CA PRO A 269 15.01 -5.41 -24.06
C PRO A 269 15.15 -4.00 -23.46
N GLY A 270 14.08 -3.20 -23.52
CA GLY A 270 14.08 -1.85 -22.93
C GLY A 270 14.21 -1.85 -21.41
N VAL A 271 13.67 -2.86 -20.73
CA VAL A 271 13.82 -3.05 -19.28
C VAL A 271 15.26 -3.44 -18.95
N GLY A 272 15.83 -4.39 -19.71
CA GLY A 272 17.22 -4.81 -19.54
C GLY A 272 18.20 -3.64 -19.66
N MET A 273 18.06 -2.83 -20.71
CA MET A 273 18.88 -1.62 -20.90
C MET A 273 18.75 -0.62 -19.74
N ALA A 274 17.54 -0.41 -19.21
CA ALA A 274 17.31 0.51 -18.10
C ALA A 274 17.94 0.02 -16.80
N VAL A 275 17.88 -1.29 -16.53
CA VAL A 275 18.52 -1.91 -15.36
C VAL A 275 20.05 -1.82 -15.47
N GLU A 276 20.61 -2.11 -16.65
CA GLU A 276 22.04 -2.03 -16.89
C GLU A 276 22.58 -0.60 -16.69
N ALA A 277 21.86 0.41 -17.22
CA ALA A 277 22.19 1.81 -16.97
C ALA A 277 22.11 2.19 -15.47
N ALA A 278 21.17 1.61 -14.71
CA ALA A 278 21.08 1.83 -13.26
C ALA A 278 22.25 1.18 -12.50
N ILE A 279 22.70 -0.01 -12.92
CA ILE A 279 23.87 -0.70 -12.38
C ILE A 279 25.14 0.13 -12.63
N GLU A 280 25.35 0.60 -13.87
CA GLU A 280 26.47 1.48 -14.21
C GLU A 280 26.46 2.76 -13.39
N ARG A 281 25.26 3.34 -13.16
CA ARG A 281 25.11 4.53 -12.34
C ARG A 281 25.50 4.28 -10.89
N LEU A 282 25.13 3.13 -10.29
CA LEU A 282 25.55 2.76 -8.94
C LEU A 282 27.07 2.61 -8.85
N ALA A 283 27.69 1.92 -9.82
CA ALA A 283 29.15 1.78 -9.88
C ALA A 283 29.85 3.15 -9.99
N ALA A 284 29.35 4.05 -10.85
CA ALA A 284 29.88 5.40 -11.01
C ALA A 284 29.74 6.27 -9.74
N LEU A 285 28.77 5.96 -8.86
CA LEU A 285 28.60 6.59 -7.56
C LEU A 285 29.46 5.96 -6.45
N GLY A 286 30.28 4.96 -6.78
CA GLY A 286 31.25 4.34 -5.89
C GLY A 286 30.80 3.03 -5.24
N ALA A 287 29.68 2.44 -5.69
CA ALA A 287 29.28 1.10 -5.24
C ALA A 287 30.19 0.01 -5.81
N GLU A 288 30.44 -1.04 -5.03
CA GLU A 288 31.15 -2.24 -5.46
C GLU A 288 30.15 -3.22 -6.06
N VAL A 289 30.06 -3.26 -7.38
CA VAL A 289 29.12 -4.11 -8.12
C VAL A 289 29.78 -5.43 -8.48
N ALA A 290 29.13 -6.54 -8.15
CA ALA A 290 29.56 -7.89 -8.53
C ALA A 290 28.36 -8.77 -8.91
N GLU A 291 28.62 -9.82 -9.67
CA GLU A 291 27.60 -10.84 -9.98
C GLU A 291 27.26 -11.67 -8.73
N ALA A 292 25.99 -12.05 -8.60
CA ALA A 292 25.47 -12.93 -7.57
C ALA A 292 24.58 -14.00 -8.20
N HIS A 293 24.51 -15.18 -7.57
CA HIS A 293 23.73 -16.32 -8.06
C HIS A 293 22.68 -16.75 -7.05
N LEU A 294 21.46 -16.96 -7.55
CA LEU A 294 20.34 -17.53 -6.81
C LEU A 294 19.88 -18.81 -7.54
N PRO A 295 20.55 -19.96 -7.33
CA PRO A 295 20.35 -21.17 -8.14
C PRO A 295 18.95 -21.79 -8.01
N HIS A 296 18.14 -21.34 -7.05
CA HIS A 296 16.76 -21.80 -6.85
C HIS A 296 15.72 -20.76 -7.28
N ALA A 297 16.11 -19.65 -7.90
CA ALA A 297 15.21 -18.57 -8.29
C ALA A 297 14.14 -19.04 -9.30
N GLU A 298 14.47 -19.97 -10.19
CA GLU A 298 13.53 -20.55 -11.15
C GLU A 298 12.31 -21.21 -10.48
N TYR A 299 12.48 -21.74 -9.26
CA TYR A 299 11.41 -22.41 -8.51
C TYR A 299 10.54 -21.43 -7.71
N ALA A 300 10.93 -20.16 -7.59
CA ALA A 300 10.26 -19.19 -6.72
C ALA A 300 8.78 -19.00 -7.10
N LEU A 301 8.48 -18.93 -8.40
CA LEU A 301 7.11 -18.78 -8.88
C LEU A 301 6.26 -20.01 -8.58
N SER A 302 6.79 -21.21 -8.84
CA SER A 302 6.09 -22.46 -8.55
C SER A 302 5.84 -22.65 -7.05
N ALA A 303 6.84 -22.35 -6.21
CA ALA A 303 6.69 -22.39 -4.75
C ALA A 303 5.65 -21.40 -4.26
N TYR A 304 5.65 -20.17 -4.78
CA TYR A 304 4.65 -19.14 -4.47
C TYR A 304 3.23 -19.62 -4.79
N TYR A 305 3.00 -20.18 -5.99
CA TYR A 305 1.69 -20.67 -6.40
C TYR A 305 1.26 -21.98 -5.72
N LEU A 306 2.12 -22.59 -4.92
CA LEU A 306 1.74 -23.67 -4.02
C LEU A 306 1.36 -23.12 -2.64
N ILE A 307 2.20 -22.25 -2.08
CA ILE A 307 2.03 -21.70 -0.72
C ILE A 307 0.84 -20.74 -0.66
N ALA A 308 0.80 -19.73 -1.52
CA ALA A 308 -0.17 -18.65 -1.43
C ALA A 308 -1.62 -19.15 -1.61
N PRO A 309 -1.96 -19.98 -2.62
CA PRO A 309 -3.29 -20.57 -2.73
C PRO A 309 -3.65 -21.50 -1.58
N SER A 310 -2.68 -22.25 -1.04
CA SER A 310 -2.92 -23.15 0.09
C SER A 310 -3.32 -22.36 1.34
N GLU A 311 -2.58 -21.30 1.70
CA GLU A 311 -2.93 -20.44 2.83
C GLU A 311 -4.23 -19.67 2.58
N CYS A 312 -4.42 -19.15 1.36
CA CYS A 312 -5.63 -18.48 0.94
C CYS A 312 -6.88 -19.35 1.18
N SER A 313 -6.83 -20.62 0.80
CA SER A 313 -7.96 -21.56 0.96
C SER A 313 -8.41 -21.68 2.43
N SER A 314 -7.49 -21.55 3.38
CA SER A 314 -7.80 -21.51 4.81
C SER A 314 -8.22 -20.12 5.29
N ASN A 315 -7.50 -19.07 4.89
CA ASN A 315 -7.74 -17.69 5.31
C ASN A 315 -9.14 -17.19 4.90
N LEU A 316 -9.56 -17.49 3.67
CA LEU A 316 -10.84 -17.04 3.11
C LEU A 316 -12.03 -17.91 3.54
N ALA A 317 -11.82 -19.07 4.18
CA ALA A 317 -12.90 -19.94 4.64
C ALA A 317 -13.87 -19.26 5.64
N ARG A 318 -13.46 -18.13 6.23
CA ARG A 318 -14.27 -17.32 7.16
C ARG A 318 -15.44 -16.57 6.49
N TYR A 319 -15.39 -16.37 5.17
CA TYR A 319 -16.38 -15.62 4.41
C TYR A 319 -17.56 -16.52 4.02
N ASP A 320 -18.40 -16.81 5.00
CA ASP A 320 -19.55 -17.72 4.90
C ASP A 320 -20.91 -17.00 4.86
N GLY A 321 -20.90 -15.66 4.95
CA GLY A 321 -22.10 -14.82 5.05
C GLY A 321 -22.81 -14.87 6.42
N VAL A 322 -22.33 -15.68 7.38
CA VAL A 322 -23.00 -15.85 8.67
C VAL A 322 -22.79 -14.62 9.56
N ARG A 323 -21.54 -14.18 9.74
CA ARG A 323 -21.21 -13.09 10.67
C ARG A 323 -21.20 -11.71 10.02
N TYR A 324 -20.76 -11.62 8.76
CA TYR A 324 -20.62 -10.38 8.00
C TYR A 324 -20.47 -10.70 6.50
N GLY A 325 -20.52 -9.66 5.67
CA GLY A 325 -20.42 -9.78 4.21
C GLY A 325 -21.74 -10.16 3.55
N LEU A 326 -21.65 -10.60 2.30
CA LEU A 326 -22.78 -10.99 1.48
C LEU A 326 -23.49 -12.21 2.06
N ARG A 327 -24.80 -12.09 2.26
CA ARG A 327 -25.69 -13.22 2.49
C ARG A 327 -26.41 -13.56 1.19
N ALA A 328 -26.03 -14.67 0.58
CA ALA A 328 -26.78 -15.18 -0.56
C ALA A 328 -28.18 -15.61 -0.08
N GLY A 329 -29.23 -15.05 -0.67
CA GLY A 329 -30.60 -15.48 -0.41
C GLY A 329 -30.80 -16.91 -0.92
N GLY A 330 -30.89 -17.87 -0.02
CA GLY A 330 -31.35 -19.22 -0.35
C GLY A 330 -32.88 -19.29 -0.39
N THR A 331 -33.43 -20.10 -1.29
CA THR A 331 -34.84 -20.55 -1.24
C THR A 331 -35.17 -21.36 0.03
N HIS A 332 -34.15 -21.69 0.82
CA HIS A 332 -34.27 -22.23 2.17
C HIS A 332 -33.99 -21.11 3.17
N ALA A 333 -34.94 -20.18 3.29
CA ALA A 333 -35.00 -19.35 4.49
C ALA A 333 -35.10 -20.30 5.69
N ASP A 334 -34.25 -20.07 6.68
CA ASP A 334 -34.29 -20.69 8.01
C ASP A 334 -33.73 -22.11 8.22
N SER A 335 -32.45 -22.31 7.91
CA SER A 335 -31.68 -23.37 8.59
C SER A 335 -31.57 -23.14 10.11
N VAL A 336 -31.73 -21.90 10.57
CA VAL A 336 -31.76 -21.55 12.00
C VAL A 336 -33.12 -21.85 12.64
N ALA A 337 -34.26 -21.63 11.95
CA ALA A 337 -35.55 -22.03 12.52
C ALA A 337 -35.70 -23.56 12.58
N MET A 338 -35.12 -24.30 11.61
CA MET A 338 -35.08 -25.77 11.65
C MET A 338 -34.24 -26.38 12.78
N MET A 339 -33.37 -25.62 13.46
CA MET A 339 -32.63 -26.10 14.63
C MET A 339 -33.42 -25.94 15.95
N PHE A 340 -34.52 -25.19 15.94
CA PHE A 340 -35.31 -24.87 17.14
C PHE A 340 -36.77 -25.35 17.03
N GLU A 341 -37.11 -26.16 16.04
CA GLU A 341 -38.34 -26.98 15.96
C GLU A 341 -38.00 -28.46 16.20
#